data_AF-A0A645FLH8-F1
#
_entry.id   AF-A0A645FLH8-F1
#
_cell.length_a   1.000
_cell.length_b   1.000
_cell.length_c   1.000
_cell.angle_alpha   90.00
_cell.angle_beta   90.00
_cell.angle_gamma   90.00
#
_symmetry.space_group_name_H-M   'P 1'
#
loop_
_entity.id
_entity.type
_entity.pdbx_description
1 polymer ?
#
loop_
_entity_poly.entity_id
_entity_poly.type
_entity_poly.pdbx_seq_one_letter_code
_entity_poly.pdbx_strand_id
1 'polypeptide(L)'
;MYGTPDAGMWELRTRARVHTSSALMSWAACDRLAKIAQHLGLAERAHHWSAIAERMREEILSKSWSESRQAFAESFGGNELDASVLLMSEVGLIDARDPRFVSTVDAMEQHLCNGPFMRRYEAADDFGKPETSFNICTFWRIDALARIGRKEQAREIFEVMLAARNPLGLLSEDTHAETREMWGNFPQTYSMVGVINAAIALSKPWSSVI
;
A
#
# COMPACT_ATOMS: atom_id res chain seq x y z
N MET A 1 16.63 -8.69 -5.94
CA MET A 1 16.51 -9.47 -7.20
C MET A 1 15.06 -9.92 -7.28
N TYR A 2 14.37 -9.71 -8.40
CA TYR A 2 12.96 -10.12 -8.53
C TYR A 2 12.82 -11.64 -8.33
N GLY A 3 11.78 -12.07 -7.60
CA GLY A 3 11.49 -13.48 -7.37
C GLY A 3 12.44 -14.18 -6.39
N THR A 4 13.29 -13.44 -5.67
CA THR A 4 14.19 -13.97 -4.65
C THR A 4 13.66 -13.63 -3.26
N PRO A 5 13.76 -14.54 -2.27
CA PRO A 5 13.42 -14.21 -0.90
C PRO A 5 14.24 -13.03 -0.36
N ASP A 6 13.57 -12.05 0.26
CA ASP A 6 14.17 -10.92 0.96
C ASP A 6 13.44 -10.66 2.29
N ALA A 7 13.80 -9.61 3.03
CA ALA A 7 13.21 -9.29 4.33
C ALA A 7 11.92 -8.45 4.27
N GLY A 8 11.45 -8.12 3.06
CA GLY A 8 10.33 -7.23 2.83
C GLY A 8 10.63 -5.77 3.19
N MET A 9 9.67 -4.88 2.93
CA MET A 9 9.83 -3.44 3.21
C MET A 9 9.83 -3.09 4.71
N TRP A 10 9.44 -4.04 5.56
CA TRP A 10 9.42 -3.89 7.02
C TRP A 10 10.68 -4.43 7.69
N GLU A 11 11.68 -4.86 6.92
CA GLU A 11 12.97 -5.36 7.41
C GLU A 11 12.82 -6.50 8.44
N LEU A 12 11.98 -7.49 8.13
CA LEU A 12 11.70 -8.63 9.00
C LEU A 12 12.98 -9.43 9.27
N ARG A 13 13.36 -9.58 10.55
CA ARG A 13 14.66 -10.14 10.95
C ARG A 13 14.76 -11.65 10.84
N THR A 14 13.63 -12.34 11.01
CA THR A 14 13.57 -13.80 11.16
C THR A 14 12.92 -14.51 9.98
N ARG A 15 12.47 -13.76 8.96
CA ARG A 15 11.70 -14.29 7.83
C ARG A 15 12.24 -13.73 6.53
N ALA A 16 12.49 -14.62 5.58
CA ALA A 16 12.75 -14.25 4.20
C ALA A 16 11.74 -14.92 3.29
N ARG A 17 11.04 -14.14 2.47
CA ARG A 17 10.05 -14.62 1.49
C ARG A 17 10.13 -13.84 0.20
N VAL A 18 9.53 -14.35 -0.86
CA VAL A 18 9.29 -13.53 -2.05
C VAL A 18 8.12 -12.61 -1.75
N HIS A 19 8.43 -11.45 -1.15
CA HIS A 19 7.45 -10.47 -0.71
C HIS A 19 6.75 -9.84 -1.93
N THR A 20 5.42 -9.76 -1.86
CA THR A 20 4.60 -9.18 -2.93
C THR A 20 4.98 -7.72 -3.17
N SER A 21 5.25 -6.95 -2.11
CA SER A 21 5.68 -5.55 -2.20
C SER A 21 7.06 -5.39 -2.84
N SER A 22 8.04 -6.22 -2.52
CA SER A 22 9.37 -6.22 -3.15
C SER A 22 9.29 -6.55 -4.65
N ALA A 23 8.47 -7.55 -5.01
CA ALA A 23 8.22 -7.91 -6.40
C ALA A 23 7.49 -6.78 -7.16
N LEU A 24 6.48 -6.17 -6.52
CA LEU A 24 5.73 -5.03 -7.04
C LEU A 24 6.63 -3.83 -7.36
N MET A 25 7.54 -3.46 -6.45
CA MET A 25 8.43 -2.32 -6.69
C MET A 25 9.46 -2.61 -7.79
N SER A 26 9.91 -3.87 -7.89
CA SER A 26 10.75 -4.31 -9.03
C SER A 26 9.98 -4.20 -10.36
N TRP A 27 8.71 -4.58 -10.37
CA TRP A 27 7.84 -4.45 -11.54
C TRP A 27 7.65 -2.99 -11.91
N ALA A 28 7.34 -2.13 -10.93
CA ALA A 28 7.10 -0.71 -11.15
C ALA A 28 8.31 -0.05 -11.80
N ALA A 29 9.53 -0.40 -11.37
CA ALA A 29 10.76 0.06 -12.00
C ALA A 29 10.84 -0.34 -13.49
N CYS A 30 10.56 -1.60 -13.83
CA CYS A 30 10.58 -2.08 -15.22
C CYS A 30 9.51 -1.38 -16.07
N ASP A 31 8.29 -1.23 -15.56
CA ASP A 31 7.21 -0.53 -16.26
C ASP A 31 7.55 0.95 -16.49
N ARG A 32 8.10 1.65 -15.48
CA ARG A 32 8.53 3.05 -15.66
C ARG A 32 9.69 3.17 -16.64
N LEU A 33 10.65 2.23 -16.64
CA LEU A 33 11.74 2.20 -17.62
C LEU A 33 11.23 2.02 -19.05
N ALA A 34 10.21 1.18 -19.26
CA ALA A 34 9.57 1.02 -20.57
C ALA A 34 8.94 2.34 -21.05
N LYS A 35 8.19 3.01 -20.18
CA LYS A 35 7.54 4.32 -20.48
C LYS A 35 8.55 5.42 -20.76
N ILE A 36 9.63 5.49 -19.97
CA ILE A 36 10.72 6.45 -20.19
C ILE A 36 11.41 6.18 -21.54
N ALA A 37 11.75 4.92 -21.83
CA ALA A 37 12.37 4.55 -23.11
C ALA A 37 11.47 4.89 -24.31
N GLN A 38 10.16 4.70 -24.19
CA GLN A 38 9.20 5.10 -25.22
C GLN A 38 9.20 6.62 -25.43
N HIS A 39 9.17 7.40 -24.34
CA HIS A 39 9.21 8.87 -24.41
C HIS A 39 10.50 9.38 -25.08
N LEU A 40 11.62 8.70 -24.86
CA LEU A 40 12.92 9.03 -25.45
C LEU A 40 13.13 8.48 -26.87
N GLY A 41 12.17 7.74 -27.44
CA GLY A 41 12.29 7.14 -28.77
C GLY A 41 13.22 5.92 -28.85
N LEU A 42 13.54 5.27 -27.71
CA LEU A 42 14.40 4.09 -27.62
C LEU A 42 13.59 2.80 -27.76
N ALA A 43 13.12 2.51 -28.98
CA ALA A 43 12.15 1.44 -29.26
C ALA A 43 12.56 0.05 -28.71
N GLU A 44 13.79 -0.39 -28.93
CA GLU A 44 14.25 -1.70 -28.44
C GLU A 44 14.24 -1.80 -26.91
N ARG A 45 14.61 -0.71 -26.23
CA ARG A 45 14.60 -0.65 -24.76
C ARG A 45 13.18 -0.60 -24.22
N ALA A 46 12.28 0.13 -24.87
CA ALA A 46 10.86 0.16 -24.52
C ALA A 46 10.26 -1.26 -24.60
N HIS A 47 10.50 -1.97 -25.70
CA HIS A 47 10.03 -3.35 -25.88
C HIS A 47 10.64 -4.30 -24.83
N HIS A 48 11.95 -4.22 -24.61
CA HIS A 48 12.64 -5.07 -23.63
C HIS A 48 12.06 -4.93 -22.22
N TRP A 49 11.92 -3.69 -21.72
CA TRP A 49 11.40 -3.45 -20.38
C TRP A 49 9.91 -3.76 -20.26
N SER A 50 9.12 -3.47 -21.31
CA SER A 50 7.69 -3.80 -21.34
C SER A 50 7.46 -5.31 -21.27
N ALA A 51 8.24 -6.12 -22.01
CA ALA A 51 8.10 -7.57 -21.99
C ALA A 51 8.45 -8.16 -20.59
N ILE A 52 9.47 -7.61 -19.94
CA ILE A 52 9.83 -8.00 -18.56
C ILE A 52 8.71 -7.61 -17.59
N ALA A 53 8.20 -6.38 -17.68
CA ALA A 53 7.14 -5.88 -16.82
C ALA A 53 5.84 -6.71 -16.97
N GLU A 54 5.44 -7.08 -18.19
CA GLU A 54 4.22 -7.88 -18.36
C GLU A 54 4.35 -9.27 -17.71
N ARG A 55 5.48 -9.96 -17.93
CA ARG A 55 5.74 -11.24 -17.28
C ARG A 55 5.72 -11.13 -15.75
N MET A 56 6.35 -10.10 -15.20
CA MET A 56 6.33 -9.87 -13.75
C MET A 56 4.91 -9.57 -13.25
N ARG A 57 4.11 -8.83 -14.02
CA ARG A 57 2.72 -8.54 -13.67
C ARG A 57 1.89 -9.82 -13.58
N GLU A 58 1.96 -10.68 -14.59
CA GLU A 58 1.25 -11.97 -14.59
C GLU A 58 1.65 -12.84 -13.41
N GLU A 59 2.96 -12.93 -13.13
CA GLU A 59 3.48 -13.71 -12.01
C GLU A 59 3.09 -13.14 -10.65
N ILE A 60 3.17 -11.82 -10.45
CA ILE A 60 2.76 -11.18 -9.20
C ILE A 60 1.27 -11.45 -8.96
N LEU A 61 0.42 -11.19 -9.95
CA LEU A 61 -1.03 -11.36 -9.80
C LEU A 61 -1.42 -12.82 -9.56
N SER A 62 -0.75 -13.78 -10.20
CA SER A 62 -1.05 -15.20 -10.02
C SER A 62 -0.48 -15.77 -8.72
N LYS A 63 0.77 -15.46 -8.39
CA LYS A 63 1.47 -16.07 -7.24
C LYS A 63 1.16 -15.40 -5.91
N SER A 64 0.78 -14.12 -5.90
CA SER A 64 0.37 -13.43 -4.66
C SER A 64 -1.12 -13.62 -4.33
N TRP A 65 -1.94 -14.11 -5.26
CA TRP A 65 -3.36 -14.36 -4.97
C TRP A 65 -3.54 -15.58 -4.06
N SER A 66 -4.27 -15.40 -2.96
CA SER A 66 -4.66 -16.47 -2.04
C SER A 66 -6.14 -16.79 -2.20
N GLU A 67 -6.44 -17.98 -2.74
CA GLU A 67 -7.82 -18.45 -2.90
C GLU A 67 -8.54 -18.63 -1.55
N SER A 68 -7.83 -19.02 -0.49
CA SER A 68 -8.44 -19.21 0.83
C SER A 68 -8.84 -17.90 1.49
N ARG A 69 -8.07 -16.83 1.23
CA ARG A 69 -8.34 -15.48 1.75
C ARG A 69 -9.22 -14.64 0.82
N GLN A 70 -9.35 -15.03 -0.45
CA GLN A 70 -9.90 -14.20 -1.51
C GLN A 70 -9.23 -12.82 -1.55
N ALA A 71 -7.90 -12.80 -1.40
CA ALA A 71 -7.11 -11.57 -1.33
C ALA A 71 -5.69 -11.79 -1.85
N PHE A 72 -5.03 -10.72 -2.29
CA PHE A 72 -3.59 -10.73 -2.50
C PHE A 72 -2.87 -10.77 -1.15
N ALA A 73 -1.98 -11.74 -1.00
CA ALA A 73 -1.21 -12.00 0.20
C ALA A 73 0.14 -11.26 0.20
N GLU A 74 0.71 -11.19 1.39
CA GLU A 74 1.99 -10.55 1.72
C GLU A 74 3.19 -11.12 0.94
N SER A 75 3.15 -12.40 0.59
CA SER A 75 4.21 -13.10 -0.14
C SER A 75 3.64 -14.06 -1.19
N PHE A 76 4.44 -14.42 -2.18
CA PHE A 76 4.07 -15.45 -3.16
C PHE A 76 3.80 -16.80 -2.49
N GLY A 77 2.65 -17.41 -2.80
CA GLY A 77 2.16 -18.65 -2.21
C GLY A 77 1.79 -18.57 -0.72
N GLY A 78 1.78 -17.36 -0.15
CA GLY A 78 1.42 -17.11 1.25
C GLY A 78 -0.08 -16.85 1.46
N ASN A 79 -0.48 -16.73 2.73
CA ASN A 79 -1.86 -16.44 3.15
C ASN A 79 -1.96 -15.30 4.19
N GLU A 80 -0.83 -14.69 4.56
CA GLU A 80 -0.77 -13.56 5.49
C GLU A 80 -1.15 -12.28 4.76
N LEU A 81 -1.84 -11.37 5.45
CA LEU A 81 -2.21 -10.06 4.92
C LEU A 81 -1.23 -8.98 5.37
N ASP A 82 -0.93 -8.05 4.46
CA ASP A 82 -0.02 -6.93 4.68
C ASP A 82 -0.48 -5.68 3.93
N ALA A 83 -0.54 -4.55 4.61
CA ALA A 83 -1.04 -3.29 4.07
C ALA A 83 -0.24 -2.77 2.86
N SER A 84 1.02 -3.16 2.71
CA SER A 84 1.85 -2.78 1.54
C SER A 84 1.31 -3.32 0.22
N VAL A 85 0.47 -4.36 0.24
CA VAL A 85 -0.18 -4.91 -0.94
C VAL A 85 -1.21 -3.92 -1.53
N LEU A 86 -1.76 -2.99 -0.73
CA LEU A 86 -2.63 -1.93 -1.24
C LEU A 86 -1.94 -1.04 -2.29
N LEU A 87 -0.62 -0.94 -2.23
CA LEU A 87 0.19 -0.19 -3.20
C LEU A 87 0.08 -0.73 -4.63
N MET A 88 -0.39 -1.98 -4.83
CA MET A 88 -0.58 -2.57 -6.16
C MET A 88 -1.44 -1.69 -7.08
N SER A 89 -2.52 -1.11 -6.54
CA SER A 89 -3.36 -0.19 -7.30
C SER A 89 -2.73 1.20 -7.43
N GLU A 90 -2.02 1.67 -6.40
CA GLU A 90 -1.33 2.97 -6.41
C GLU A 90 -0.31 3.04 -7.55
N VAL A 91 0.54 2.04 -7.68
CA VAL A 91 1.61 2.02 -8.71
C VAL A 91 1.10 1.57 -10.09
N GLY A 92 -0.16 1.15 -10.19
CA GLY A 92 -0.86 0.83 -11.43
C GLY A 92 -0.68 -0.61 -11.92
N LEU A 93 -0.35 -1.56 -11.04
CA LEU A 93 -0.24 -2.99 -11.42
C LEU A 93 -1.61 -3.59 -11.76
N ILE A 94 -2.62 -3.23 -10.97
CA ILE A 94 -3.99 -3.72 -11.06
C ILE A 94 -4.98 -2.56 -11.06
N ASP A 95 -6.06 -2.70 -11.83
CA ASP A 95 -7.16 -1.75 -11.81
C ASP A 95 -7.83 -1.77 -10.42
N ALA A 96 -8.14 -0.60 -9.87
CA ALA A 96 -8.79 -0.50 -8.56
C ALA A 96 -10.18 -1.15 -8.52
N ARG A 97 -10.84 -1.29 -9.68
CA ARG A 97 -12.14 -1.94 -9.84
C ARG A 97 -12.03 -3.43 -10.13
N ASP A 98 -10.83 -3.99 -10.24
CA ASP A 98 -10.66 -5.44 -10.30
C ASP A 98 -11.27 -6.07 -9.04
N PRO A 99 -12.22 -7.03 -9.17
CA PRO A 99 -12.87 -7.64 -8.01
C PRO A 99 -11.89 -8.23 -6.99
N ARG A 100 -10.73 -8.71 -7.45
CA ARG A 100 -9.67 -9.24 -6.57
C ARG A 100 -9.04 -8.15 -5.72
N PHE A 101 -8.83 -6.95 -6.28
CA PHE A 101 -8.32 -5.81 -5.52
C PHE A 101 -9.36 -5.33 -4.50
N VAL A 102 -10.62 -5.19 -4.90
CA VAL A 102 -11.71 -4.81 -3.98
C VAL A 102 -11.82 -5.80 -2.82
N SER A 103 -11.85 -7.10 -3.12
CA SER A 103 -11.86 -8.16 -2.10
C SER A 103 -10.64 -8.12 -1.18
N THR A 104 -9.47 -7.75 -1.72
CA THR A 104 -8.25 -7.55 -0.92
C THR A 104 -8.39 -6.39 0.06
N VAL A 105 -8.95 -5.25 -0.38
CA VAL A 105 -9.23 -4.10 0.51
C VAL A 105 -10.18 -4.53 1.62
N ASP A 106 -11.27 -5.22 1.29
CA ASP A 106 -12.27 -5.66 2.26
C ASP A 106 -11.68 -6.64 3.29
N ALA A 107 -10.86 -7.60 2.84
CA ALA A 107 -10.16 -8.53 3.74
C ALA A 107 -9.20 -7.79 4.70
N MET A 108 -8.42 -6.82 4.20
CA MET A 108 -7.52 -6.03 5.05
C MET A 108 -8.28 -5.15 6.04
N GLU A 109 -9.43 -4.59 5.68
CA GLU A 109 -10.27 -3.86 6.62
C GLU A 109 -10.74 -4.74 7.78
N GLN A 110 -11.12 -5.99 7.50
CA GLN A 110 -11.58 -6.92 8.53
C GLN A 110 -10.45 -7.38 9.46
N HIS A 111 -9.24 -7.61 8.93
CA HIS A 111 -8.17 -8.27 9.68
C HIS A 111 -7.12 -7.31 10.24
N LEU A 112 -6.85 -6.19 9.57
CA LEU A 112 -5.75 -5.28 9.93
C LEU A 112 -6.22 -4.01 10.64
N CYS A 113 -7.50 -3.64 10.54
CA CYS A 113 -7.98 -2.38 11.11
C CYS A 113 -8.45 -2.50 12.56
N ASN A 114 -8.24 -1.42 13.32
CA ASN A 114 -8.93 -1.13 14.57
C ASN A 114 -9.58 0.25 14.42
N GLY A 115 -10.87 0.26 14.06
CA GLY A 115 -11.59 1.47 13.68
C GLY A 115 -10.97 2.15 12.45
N PRO A 116 -10.59 3.45 12.53
CA PRO A 116 -10.00 4.16 11.39
C PRO A 116 -8.55 3.73 11.13
N PHE A 117 -7.86 3.16 12.12
CA PHE A 117 -6.44 2.87 12.04
C PHE A 117 -6.15 1.48 11.48
N MET A 118 -5.07 1.35 10.70
CA MET A 118 -4.63 0.10 10.07
C MET A 118 -3.23 -0.28 10.52
N ARG A 119 -3.05 -1.57 10.88
CA ARG A 119 -1.74 -2.16 11.21
C ARG A 119 -0.98 -2.59 9.95
N ARG A 120 0.34 -2.81 10.08
CA ARG A 120 1.22 -3.22 8.96
C ARG A 120 0.83 -4.58 8.38
N TYR A 121 0.77 -5.61 9.22
CA TYR A 121 0.54 -7.00 8.84
C TYR A 121 -0.18 -7.80 9.93
N GLU A 122 -0.73 -8.96 9.56
CA GLU A 122 -1.49 -9.83 10.46
C GLU A 122 -0.58 -10.59 11.44
N ALA A 123 0.55 -11.11 10.93
CA ALA A 123 1.45 -11.95 11.70
C ALA A 123 2.07 -11.21 12.90
N ALA A 124 2.28 -11.93 14.00
CA ALA A 124 3.08 -11.41 15.10
C ALA A 124 4.51 -11.11 14.62
N ASP A 125 5.03 -9.95 15.02
CA ASP A 125 6.44 -9.60 14.86
C ASP A 125 7.25 -9.92 16.12
N ASP A 126 8.53 -9.53 16.10
CA ASP A 126 9.46 -9.73 17.21
C ASP A 126 9.01 -9.05 18.52
N PHE A 127 7.98 -8.19 18.47
CA PHE A 127 7.40 -7.45 19.60
C PHE A 127 5.96 -7.87 19.94
N GLY A 128 5.40 -8.89 19.27
CA GLY A 128 4.04 -9.39 19.49
C GLY A 128 3.03 -8.91 18.44
N LYS A 129 1.75 -8.81 18.83
CA LYS A 129 0.72 -8.21 17.97
C LYS A 129 0.84 -6.69 18.12
N PRO A 130 1.07 -5.91 17.04
CA PRO A 130 1.23 -4.48 17.16
C PRO A 130 0.02 -3.83 17.86
N GLU A 131 0.26 -3.18 19.00
CA GLU A 131 -0.75 -2.42 19.75
C GLU A 131 -1.06 -1.09 19.08
N THR A 132 -0.06 -0.53 18.40
CA THR A 132 -0.16 0.72 17.64
C THR A 132 -0.39 0.45 16.15
N SER A 133 -0.99 1.43 15.48
CA SER A 133 -1.21 1.38 14.04
C SER A 133 -0.26 2.32 13.32
N PHE A 134 0.35 1.83 12.24
CA PHE A 134 1.29 2.61 11.45
C PHE A 134 0.53 3.58 10.56
N ASN A 135 0.74 4.87 10.75
CA ASN A 135 -0.05 5.93 10.13
C ASN A 135 -0.04 5.84 8.59
N ILE A 136 1.09 5.49 7.98
CA ILE A 136 1.18 5.31 6.52
C ILE A 136 0.26 4.21 5.98
N CYS A 137 0.08 3.10 6.70
CA CYS A 137 -0.83 2.03 6.30
C CYS A 137 -2.29 2.52 6.30
N THR A 138 -2.63 3.38 7.26
CA THR A 138 -3.95 4.04 7.29
C THR A 138 -4.13 4.97 6.09
N PHE A 139 -3.08 5.69 5.67
CA PHE A 139 -3.14 6.50 4.46
C PHE A 139 -3.23 5.68 3.17
N TRP A 140 -2.54 4.54 3.07
CA TRP A 140 -2.72 3.61 1.94
C TRP A 140 -4.14 3.04 1.88
N ARG A 141 -4.78 2.77 3.03
CA ARG A 141 -6.20 2.42 3.11
C ARG A 141 -7.08 3.55 2.57
N ILE A 142 -6.83 4.80 2.97
CA ILE A 142 -7.58 5.97 2.48
C ILE A 142 -7.49 6.07 0.95
N ASP A 143 -6.28 5.95 0.38
CA ASP A 143 -6.07 5.98 -1.07
C ASP A 143 -6.79 4.80 -1.77
N ALA A 144 -6.65 3.58 -1.25
CA ALA A 144 -7.32 2.41 -1.79
C ALA A 144 -8.86 2.57 -1.76
N LEU A 145 -9.44 3.00 -0.64
CA LEU A 145 -10.87 3.26 -0.49
C LEU A 145 -11.34 4.32 -1.51
N ALA A 146 -10.59 5.41 -1.67
CA ALA A 146 -10.91 6.45 -2.64
C ALA A 146 -10.91 5.92 -4.08
N ARG A 147 -9.94 5.06 -4.45
CA ARG A 147 -9.82 4.43 -5.77
C ARG A 147 -10.93 3.44 -6.06
N ILE A 148 -11.33 2.63 -5.07
CA ILE A 148 -12.48 1.71 -5.20
C ILE A 148 -13.83 2.44 -5.03
N GLY A 149 -13.83 3.76 -4.91
CA GLY A 149 -15.04 4.59 -4.91
C GLY A 149 -15.72 4.77 -3.56
N ARG A 150 -15.15 4.25 -2.46
CA ARG A 150 -15.63 4.43 -1.08
C ARG A 150 -15.09 5.75 -0.51
N LYS A 151 -15.33 6.87 -1.20
CA LYS A 151 -14.70 8.17 -0.92
C LYS A 151 -15.17 8.81 0.38
N GLU A 152 -16.43 8.61 0.74
CA GLU A 152 -17.02 9.12 1.97
C GLU A 152 -16.35 8.50 3.19
N GLN A 153 -16.23 7.18 3.22
CA GLN A 153 -15.51 6.46 4.26
C GLN A 153 -14.02 6.85 4.30
N ALA A 154 -13.37 6.98 3.14
CA ALA A 154 -12.00 7.45 3.06
C ALA A 154 -11.83 8.85 3.69
N ARG A 155 -12.82 9.74 3.51
CA ARG A 155 -12.83 11.08 4.12
C ARG A 155 -13.00 11.04 5.63
N GLU A 156 -13.91 10.22 6.15
CA GLU A 156 -14.10 10.05 7.59
C GLU A 156 -12.79 9.61 8.28
N ILE A 157 -12.09 8.63 7.69
CA ILE A 157 -10.80 8.17 8.21
C ILE A 157 -9.75 9.29 8.10
N PHE A 158 -9.72 10.02 6.98
CA PHE A 158 -8.79 11.12 6.79
C PHE A 158 -8.97 12.22 7.83
N GLU A 159 -10.21 12.58 8.17
CA GLU A 159 -10.52 13.57 9.21
C GLU A 159 -10.03 13.11 10.60
N VAL A 160 -10.16 11.83 10.93
CA VAL A 160 -9.57 11.27 12.17
C VAL A 160 -8.05 11.40 12.17
N MET A 161 -7.39 11.06 11.06
CA MET A 161 -5.93 11.18 10.94
C MET A 161 -5.46 12.64 11.05
N LEU A 162 -6.22 13.59 10.51
CA LEU A 162 -5.94 15.02 10.64
C LEU A 162 -6.12 15.52 12.08
N ALA A 163 -7.05 14.93 12.85
CA ALA A 163 -7.27 15.27 14.26
C ALA A 163 -6.19 14.69 15.19
N ALA A 164 -5.45 13.66 14.75
CA ALA A 164 -4.35 13.04 15.50
C ALA A 164 -3.03 13.85 15.42
N ARG A 165 -2.96 14.86 14.56
CA ARG A 165 -1.78 15.74 14.44
C ARG A 165 -1.54 16.53 15.72
N ASN A 166 -0.27 16.80 15.99
CA ASN A 166 0.11 17.74 17.04
C ASN A 166 -0.23 19.20 16.66
N PRO A 167 -0.05 20.19 17.56
CA PRO A 167 -0.31 21.60 17.26
C PRO A 167 0.50 22.20 16.10
N LEU A 168 1.60 21.57 15.69
CA LEU A 168 2.41 21.96 14.53
C LEU A 168 1.91 21.30 13.22
N GLY A 169 0.84 20.49 13.28
CA GLY A 169 0.30 19.77 12.14
C GLY A 169 1.10 18.52 11.76
N LEU A 170 1.92 17.97 12.66
CA LEU A 170 2.81 16.82 12.40
C LEU A 170 2.24 15.52 12.96
N LEU A 171 2.58 14.41 12.29
CA LEU A 171 2.29 13.03 12.71
C LEU A 171 3.59 12.27 13.01
N SER A 172 3.52 11.36 13.98
CA SER A 172 4.53 10.33 14.19
C SER A 172 4.36 9.15 13.24
N GLU A 173 5.20 8.14 13.42
CA GLU A 173 5.13 6.87 12.73
C GLU A 173 3.84 6.10 13.03
N ASP A 174 3.54 5.95 14.31
CA ASP A 174 2.40 5.21 14.78
C ASP A 174 1.43 6.08 15.57
N THR A 175 0.17 5.67 15.60
CA THR A 175 -0.85 6.21 16.53
C THR A 175 -1.49 5.06 17.30
N HIS A 176 -1.61 5.21 18.62
CA HIS A 176 -2.35 4.26 19.45
C HIS A 176 -3.85 4.41 19.18
N ALA A 177 -4.54 3.33 18.82
CA ALA A 177 -5.91 3.40 18.30
C ALA A 177 -6.94 3.93 19.32
N GLU A 178 -6.76 3.63 20.62
CA GLU A 178 -7.68 4.06 21.68
C GLU A 178 -7.32 5.45 22.25
N THR A 179 -6.09 5.61 22.78
CA THR A 179 -5.64 6.86 23.41
C THR A 179 -5.35 7.99 22.41
N ARG A 180 -5.15 7.66 21.13
CA ARG A 180 -4.69 8.58 20.06
C ARG A 180 -3.32 9.20 20.31
N GLU A 181 -2.52 8.61 21.20
CA GLU A 181 -1.15 9.04 21.42
C GLU A 181 -0.28 8.73 20.19
N MET A 182 0.64 9.63 19.91
CA MET A 182 1.64 9.49 18.84
C MET A 182 2.86 8.72 19.36
N TRP A 183 3.28 7.70 18.61
CA TRP A 183 4.37 6.78 18.96
C TRP A 183 5.37 6.62 17.81
N GLY A 184 6.58 6.18 18.14
CA GLY A 184 7.65 5.91 17.17
C GLY A 184 8.34 7.17 16.65
N ASN A 185 8.90 7.08 15.44
CA ASN A 185 9.66 8.17 14.83
C ASN A 185 8.82 9.46 14.69
N PHE A 186 9.42 10.63 14.97
CA PHE A 186 8.73 11.92 14.93
C PHE A 186 9.61 13.09 14.43
N PRO A 187 9.13 13.91 13.48
CA PRO A 187 7.98 13.63 12.61
C PRO A 187 8.31 12.48 11.66
N GLN A 188 7.33 11.63 11.35
CA GLN A 188 7.54 10.58 10.36
C GLN A 188 7.19 11.09 8.96
N THR A 189 8.20 11.20 8.10
CA THR A 189 8.05 11.75 6.75
C THR A 189 7.01 10.99 5.92
N TYR A 190 6.96 9.66 6.01
CA TYR A 190 5.94 8.88 5.29
C TYR A 190 4.52 9.23 5.73
N SER A 191 4.26 9.38 7.03
CA SER A 191 2.96 9.83 7.54
C SER A 191 2.57 11.20 6.97
N MET A 192 3.54 12.11 6.82
CA MET A 192 3.31 13.43 6.21
C MET A 192 3.03 13.33 4.71
N VAL A 193 3.72 12.45 3.97
CA VAL A 193 3.41 12.16 2.55
C VAL A 193 2.00 11.58 2.43
N GLY A 194 1.60 10.71 3.35
CA GLY A 194 0.24 10.16 3.41
C GLY A 194 -0.83 11.24 3.50
N VAL A 195 -0.62 12.28 4.31
CA VAL A 195 -1.54 13.44 4.39
C VAL A 195 -1.69 14.13 3.03
N ILE A 196 -0.57 14.38 2.34
CA ILE A 196 -0.56 15.04 1.04
C ILE A 196 -1.30 14.20 -0.01
N ASN A 197 -0.97 12.91 -0.10
CA ASN A 197 -1.57 12.01 -1.08
C ASN A 197 -3.08 11.82 -0.85
N ALA A 198 -3.50 11.64 0.40
CA ALA A 198 -4.91 11.54 0.74
C ALA A 198 -5.68 12.83 0.42
N ALA A 199 -5.10 14.00 0.72
CA ALA A 199 -5.71 15.27 0.36
C ALA A 199 -5.91 15.40 -1.16
N ILE A 200 -4.93 15.01 -1.97
CA ILE A 200 -5.03 15.01 -3.43
C ILE A 200 -6.13 14.04 -3.90
N ALA A 201 -6.13 12.80 -3.40
CA ALA A 201 -7.08 11.76 -3.81
C ALA A 201 -8.55 12.10 -3.46
N LEU A 202 -8.77 12.81 -2.34
CA LEU A 202 -10.09 13.17 -1.84
C LEU A 202 -10.55 14.58 -2.27
N SER A 203 -9.67 15.36 -2.90
CA SER A 203 -10.03 16.67 -3.41
C SER A 203 -10.82 16.56 -4.71
N LYS A 204 -11.79 17.45 -4.88
CA LYS A 204 -12.42 17.63 -6.19
C LYS A 204 -11.41 18.29 -7.15
N PRO A 205 -11.44 17.96 -8.45
CA PRO A 205 -10.68 18.72 -9.44
C PRO A 205 -11.05 20.19 -9.36
N TRP A 206 -10.07 21.09 -9.45
CA TRP A 206 -10.33 22.53 -9.42
C TRP A 206 -11.33 22.96 -10.51
N SER A 207 -11.32 22.28 -11.65
CA SER A 207 -12.24 22.48 -12.78
C SER A 207 -13.69 22.09 -12.51
N SER A 208 -14.00 21.39 -11.41
CA SER A 208 -15.38 21.05 -11.03
C SER A 208 -16.11 22.16 -10.27
N VAL A 209 -15.41 23.25 -9.97
CA VAL A 209 -15.93 24.42 -9.24
C VAL A 209 -16.07 25.64 -10.18
N ILE A 210 -15.68 25.49 -11.46
CA ILE A 210 -15.79 26.52 -12.50
C ILE A 210 -16.92 26.16 -13.46
#